data_AF-A0AAW5G925-F1
#
_entry.id   AF-A0AAW5G925-F1
#
_cell.length_a   1.000
_cell.length_b   1.000
_cell.length_c   1.000
_cell.angle_alpha   90.00
_cell.angle_beta   90.00
_cell.angle_gamma   90.00
#
_symmetry.space_group_name_H-M   'P 1'
#
loop_
_entity.id
_entity.type
_entity.pdbx_description
1 polymer ?
#
loop_
_entity_poly.entity_id
_entity_poly.type
_entity_poly.pdbx_seq_one_letter_code
_entity_poly.pdbx_strand_id
1 'polypeptide(L)'
;MTAQAQSQRHESGDFTPLAWLIWWAEDCLLQADPSWWNGKVTLPDAPLRRDWLHVNAVQLHRHFSLPSVLPPDPLASLMQMGALDTAQRETVLRLMARVCQPVRNPDRSDAEGIWCERLAKALRPGLWLPSAVTFSALSSTSPAARHQDALTLLRIRYGETCWPRLRLLFPRDGSCNGDIPCHAPTMSLPAARLNALCDALIWKASTPT
;
A
#
# COMPACT_ATOMS: atom_id res chain seq x y z
N MET A 1 25.96 25.70 35.03
CA MET A 1 26.81 24.64 34.44
C MET A 1 26.46 23.38 35.21
N THR A 2 25.76 22.37 34.70
CA THR A 2 25.88 21.59 33.44
C THR A 2 24.48 20.99 33.16
N ALA A 3 23.88 21.27 32.00
CA ALA A 3 23.89 20.45 30.78
C ALA A 3 22.90 19.25 30.77
N GLN A 4 21.84 19.46 29.98
CA GLN A 4 20.84 18.52 29.46
C GLN A 4 21.32 17.09 29.14
N ALA A 5 20.42 16.13 29.34
CA ALA A 5 20.19 15.04 28.39
C ALA A 5 18.77 14.44 28.59
N GLN A 6 17.73 15.26 28.38
CA GLN A 6 16.40 14.71 28.09
C GLN A 6 16.44 14.21 26.65
N SER A 7 16.75 12.92 26.50
CA SER A 7 16.60 12.20 25.24
C SER A 7 15.11 12.14 24.92
N GLN A 8 14.64 13.07 24.08
CA GLN A 8 13.37 12.97 23.38
C GLN A 8 13.34 11.63 22.64
N ARG A 9 12.71 10.62 23.23
CA ARG A 9 12.22 9.47 22.48
C ARG A 9 11.11 9.99 21.58
N HIS A 10 11.35 9.95 20.29
CA HIS A 10 10.30 9.99 19.27
C HIS A 10 9.24 8.94 19.63
N GLU A 11 8.06 9.38 20.10
CA GLU A 11 6.85 8.56 20.10
C GLU A 11 6.46 8.33 18.65
N SER A 12 7.01 7.28 18.07
CA SER A 12 6.52 6.70 16.82
C SER A 12 5.19 6.04 17.18
N GLY A 13 4.08 6.51 16.60
CA GLY A 13 2.72 6.11 16.98
C GLY A 13 2.58 4.59 17.18
N ASP A 14 2.47 4.19 18.45
CA ASP A 14 2.39 2.79 18.87
C ASP A 14 1.01 2.23 18.48
N PHE A 15 0.92 1.56 17.35
CA PHE A 15 -0.26 0.76 17.03
C PHE A 15 -0.33 -0.42 17.99
N THR A 16 -1.43 -0.53 18.74
CA THR A 16 -1.60 -1.63 19.69
C THR A 16 -1.82 -2.95 18.95
N PRO A 17 -1.43 -4.10 19.54
CA PRO A 17 -1.76 -5.42 18.98
C PRO A 17 -3.27 -5.61 18.76
N LEU A 18 -4.09 -4.97 19.59
CA LEU A 18 -5.55 -4.96 19.45
C LEU A 18 -5.99 -4.17 18.19
N ALA A 19 -5.42 -2.99 17.93
CA ALA A 19 -5.73 -2.22 16.72
C ALA A 19 -5.37 -3.00 15.45
N TRP A 20 -4.25 -3.73 15.46
CA TRP A 20 -3.87 -4.62 14.36
C TRP A 20 -4.89 -5.76 14.16
N LEU A 21 -5.32 -6.40 15.25
CA LEU A 21 -6.32 -7.46 15.20
C LEU A 21 -7.67 -6.96 14.64
N ILE A 22 -8.13 -5.80 15.11
CA ILE A 22 -9.38 -5.18 14.64
C ILE A 22 -9.28 -4.85 13.16
N TRP A 23 -8.17 -4.25 12.72
CA TRP A 23 -7.97 -3.97 11.30
C TRP A 23 -7.93 -5.24 10.45
N TRP A 24 -7.25 -6.28 10.92
CA TRP A 24 -7.14 -7.57 10.23
C TRP A 24 -8.48 -8.28 10.08
N ALA A 25 -9.32 -8.25 11.12
CA ALA A 25 -10.59 -8.95 11.15
C ALA A 25 -11.70 -8.18 10.42
N GLU A 26 -11.66 -6.84 10.48
CA GLU A 26 -12.81 -6.04 10.09
C GLU A 26 -12.45 -4.73 9.38
N ASP A 27 -11.59 -3.88 9.94
CA ASP A 27 -11.46 -2.52 9.37
C ASP A 27 -10.87 -2.54 7.94
N CYS A 28 -10.11 -3.58 7.57
CA CYS A 28 -9.66 -3.75 6.18
C CYS A 28 -10.83 -3.88 5.17
N LEU A 29 -11.97 -4.45 5.60
CA LEU A 29 -13.20 -4.51 4.79
C LEU A 29 -13.94 -3.17 4.81
N LEU A 30 -13.98 -2.48 5.96
CA LEU A 30 -14.58 -1.14 6.07
C LEU A 30 -13.87 -0.11 5.18
N GLN A 31 -12.55 -0.24 5.05
CA GLN A 31 -11.69 0.64 4.26
C GLN A 31 -11.52 0.20 2.81
N ALA A 32 -12.22 -0.86 2.38
CA ALA A 32 -12.14 -1.35 1.02
C ALA A 32 -12.63 -0.28 0.04
N ASP A 33 -11.89 -0.10 -1.06
CA ASP A 33 -12.24 0.85 -2.11
C ASP A 33 -13.65 0.55 -2.68
N PRO A 34 -14.47 1.57 -2.98
CA PRO A 34 -15.84 1.38 -3.49
C PRO A 34 -15.93 0.46 -4.71
N SER A 35 -14.89 0.39 -5.54
CA SER A 35 -14.83 -0.50 -6.70
C SER A 35 -14.94 -2.00 -6.37
N TRP A 36 -14.64 -2.41 -5.14
CA TRP A 36 -14.77 -3.80 -4.68
C TRP A 36 -16.22 -4.24 -4.49
N TRP A 37 -17.12 -3.30 -4.24
CA TRP A 37 -18.53 -3.58 -3.90
C TRP A 37 -19.47 -3.57 -5.10
N ASN A 38 -18.99 -3.06 -6.24
CA ASN A 38 -19.81 -2.85 -7.44
C ASN A 38 -20.43 -4.17 -7.96
N GLY A 39 -21.77 -4.24 -7.90
CA GLY A 39 -22.61 -5.13 -8.72
C GLY A 39 -23.15 -6.40 -8.05
N LYS A 40 -22.70 -6.78 -6.84
CA LYS A 40 -23.19 -8.01 -6.16
C LYS A 40 -23.54 -7.86 -4.69
N VAL A 41 -23.03 -6.83 -4.01
CA VAL A 41 -23.19 -6.65 -2.57
C VAL A 41 -23.53 -5.20 -2.28
N THR A 42 -24.72 -4.95 -1.75
CA THR A 42 -25.16 -3.61 -1.34
C THR A 42 -24.71 -3.38 0.10
N LEU A 43 -23.80 -2.43 0.32
CA LEU A 43 -23.39 -2.08 1.68
C LEU A 43 -24.48 -1.26 2.36
N PRO A 44 -24.86 -1.58 3.60
CA PRO A 44 -25.62 -0.68 4.44
C PRO A 44 -24.85 0.63 4.69
N ASP A 45 -25.59 1.70 4.95
CA ASP A 45 -25.01 2.94 5.42
C ASP A 45 -24.48 2.82 6.86
N ALA A 46 -23.58 3.73 7.24
CA ALA A 46 -23.20 3.86 8.64
C ALA A 46 -24.43 4.29 9.47
N PRO A 47 -24.64 3.74 10.68
CA PRO A 47 -23.72 2.91 11.46
C PRO A 47 -23.86 1.39 11.25
N LEU A 48 -24.95 0.92 10.62
CA LEU A 48 -25.29 -0.51 10.48
C LEU A 48 -24.25 -1.32 9.69
N ARG A 49 -23.42 -0.64 8.89
CA ARG A 49 -22.35 -1.25 8.11
C ARG A 49 -21.41 -2.12 8.95
N ARG A 50 -21.07 -1.67 10.17
CA ARG A 50 -20.13 -2.39 11.05
C ARG A 50 -20.71 -3.74 11.47
N ASP A 51 -21.93 -3.71 12.03
CA ASP A 51 -22.66 -4.91 12.44
C ASP A 51 -22.90 -5.87 11.28
N TRP A 52 -23.23 -5.32 10.10
CA TRP A 52 -23.42 -6.13 8.90
C TRP A 52 -22.14 -6.83 8.46
N LEU A 53 -20.98 -6.15 8.48
CA LEU A 53 -19.69 -6.77 8.17
C LEU A 53 -19.33 -7.87 9.18
N HIS A 54 -19.55 -7.62 10.48
CA HIS A 54 -19.33 -8.61 11.52
C HIS A 54 -20.15 -9.89 11.31
N VAL A 55 -21.44 -9.76 11.01
CA VAL A 55 -22.33 -10.91 10.78
C VAL A 55 -21.97 -11.67 9.51
N ASN A 56 -21.49 -10.96 8.48
CA ASN A 56 -21.18 -11.54 7.16
C ASN A 56 -19.68 -11.84 6.96
N ALA A 57 -18.84 -11.70 7.99
CA ALA A 57 -17.39 -11.76 7.88
C ALA A 57 -16.89 -13.02 7.14
N VAL A 58 -17.44 -14.20 7.46
CA VAL A 58 -17.07 -15.47 6.81
C VAL A 58 -17.40 -15.48 5.31
N GLN A 59 -18.58 -14.96 4.93
CA GLN A 59 -19.00 -14.91 3.53
C GLN A 59 -18.15 -13.90 2.75
N LEU A 60 -17.86 -12.75 3.36
CA LEU A 60 -17.01 -11.72 2.78
C LEU A 60 -15.55 -12.18 2.64
N HIS A 61 -15.02 -12.89 3.63
CA HIS A 61 -13.70 -13.50 3.54
C HIS A 61 -13.63 -14.46 2.35
N ARG A 62 -14.66 -15.29 2.12
CA ARG A 62 -14.72 -16.14 0.92
C ARG A 62 -14.83 -15.33 -0.37
N HIS A 63 -15.73 -14.34 -0.39
CA HIS A 63 -15.96 -13.48 -1.55
C HIS A 63 -14.70 -12.75 -2.00
N PHE A 64 -13.95 -12.20 -1.05
CA PHE A 64 -12.69 -11.51 -1.29
C PHE A 64 -11.47 -12.42 -1.20
N SER A 65 -11.64 -13.75 -1.14
CA SER A 65 -10.53 -14.71 -1.04
C SER A 65 -9.51 -14.36 0.06
N LEU A 66 -10.01 -13.88 1.20
CA LEU A 66 -9.19 -13.56 2.36
C LEU A 66 -8.85 -14.85 3.12
N PRO A 67 -7.58 -15.11 3.42
CA PRO A 67 -7.19 -16.29 4.17
C PRO A 67 -7.74 -16.20 5.59
N SER A 68 -8.35 -17.30 6.06
CA SER A 68 -8.82 -17.48 7.43
C SER A 68 -7.68 -17.93 8.34
N VAL A 69 -6.66 -17.08 8.44
CA VAL A 69 -5.46 -17.31 9.26
C VAL A 69 -5.32 -16.22 10.32
N LEU A 70 -4.61 -16.54 11.40
CA LEU A 70 -4.23 -15.56 12.42
C LEU A 70 -3.36 -14.47 11.76
N PRO A 71 -3.52 -13.19 12.12
CA PRO A 71 -2.62 -12.16 11.64
C PRO A 71 -1.17 -12.50 12.01
N PRO A 72 -0.19 -12.21 11.13
CA PRO A 72 1.22 -12.21 11.49
C PRO A 72 1.53 -11.07 12.46
N ASP A 73 2.80 -10.94 12.86
CA ASP A 73 3.24 -9.81 13.70
C ASP A 73 2.86 -8.46 13.07
N PRO A 74 2.43 -7.48 13.89
CA PRO A 74 1.95 -6.19 13.41
C PRO A 74 3.06 -5.47 12.64
N LEU A 75 2.77 -5.13 11.38
CA LEU A 75 3.65 -4.34 10.53
C LEU A 75 3.25 -2.87 10.62
N ALA A 76 4.07 -2.05 11.28
CA ALA A 76 3.79 -0.63 11.49
C ALA A 76 3.48 0.11 10.18
N SER A 77 4.23 -0.18 9.11
CA SER A 77 4.01 0.44 7.79
C SER A 77 2.66 0.05 7.17
N LEU A 78 2.18 -1.17 7.42
CA LEU A 78 0.88 -1.62 6.94
C LEU A 78 -0.25 -0.92 7.70
N MET A 79 -0.12 -0.77 9.02
CA MET A 79 -1.04 0.00 9.84
C MET A 79 -1.11 1.47 9.40
N GLN A 80 0.05 2.07 9.11
CA GLN A 80 0.11 3.43 8.55
C GLN A 80 -0.60 3.52 7.20
N MET A 81 -0.40 2.55 6.30
CA MET A 81 -1.12 2.49 5.01
C MET A 81 -2.64 2.40 5.19
N GLY A 82 -3.10 1.61 6.17
CA GLY A 82 -4.51 1.52 6.54
C GLY A 82 -5.07 2.85 7.08
N ALA A 83 -4.26 3.62 7.79
CA ALA A 83 -4.66 4.93 8.31
C ALA A 83 -4.72 6.04 7.24
N LEU A 84 -4.05 5.86 6.09
CA LEU A 84 -4.13 6.81 4.97
C LEU A 84 -5.53 6.80 4.34
N ASP A 85 -5.99 7.97 3.88
CA ASP A 85 -7.18 8.08 3.04
C ASP A 85 -6.92 7.63 1.59
N THR A 86 -7.96 7.57 0.76
CA THR A 86 -7.85 7.14 -0.64
C THR A 86 -6.89 8.02 -1.46
N ALA A 87 -6.91 9.34 -1.28
CA ALA A 87 -6.07 10.26 -2.04
C ALA A 87 -4.59 10.15 -1.63
N GLN A 88 -4.32 9.91 -0.35
CA GLN A 88 -2.99 9.64 0.18
C GLN A 88 -2.46 8.30 -0.32
N ARG A 89 -3.28 7.24 -0.34
CA ARG A 89 -2.90 5.93 -0.91
C ARG A 89 -2.57 6.02 -2.40
N GLU A 90 -3.36 6.76 -3.17
CA GLU A 90 -3.04 7.05 -4.57
C GLU A 90 -1.72 7.81 -4.71
N THR A 91 -1.46 8.75 -3.79
CA THR A 91 -0.19 9.49 -3.75
C THR A 91 0.99 8.57 -3.49
N VAL A 92 0.87 7.56 -2.62
CA VAL A 92 1.91 6.53 -2.45
C VAL A 92 2.22 5.82 -3.76
N LEU A 93 1.22 5.37 -4.50
CA LEU A 93 1.42 4.67 -5.78
C LEU A 93 2.07 5.58 -6.83
N ARG A 94 1.64 6.84 -6.89
CA ARG A 94 2.19 7.86 -7.79
C ARG A 94 3.66 8.16 -7.49
N LEU A 95 3.99 8.37 -6.22
CA LEU A 95 5.35 8.63 -5.75
C LEU A 95 6.24 7.41 -6.00
N MET A 96 5.73 6.18 -5.80
CA MET A 96 6.46 4.95 -6.10
C MET A 96 6.87 4.90 -7.57
N ALA A 97 5.93 5.13 -8.48
CA ALA A 97 6.23 5.18 -9.92
C ALA A 97 7.27 6.28 -10.24
N ARG A 98 7.18 7.45 -9.60
CA ARG A 98 8.11 8.57 -9.82
C ARG A 98 9.52 8.30 -9.31
N VAL A 99 9.67 7.57 -8.20
CA VAL A 99 10.97 7.19 -7.65
C VAL A 99 11.60 6.06 -8.47
N CYS A 100 10.80 5.08 -8.88
CA CYS A 100 11.26 3.94 -9.68
C CYS A 100 11.59 4.33 -11.13
N GLN A 101 10.86 5.30 -11.70
CA GLN A 101 11.16 5.94 -12.99
C GLN A 101 11.12 7.47 -12.86
N PRO A 102 12.26 8.10 -12.52
CA PRO A 102 12.35 9.54 -12.46
C PRO A 102 12.26 10.13 -13.87
N VAL A 103 11.13 10.75 -14.18
CA VAL A 103 10.99 11.57 -15.38
C VAL A 103 11.80 12.84 -15.17
N ARG A 104 12.90 12.99 -15.92
CA ARG A 104 13.65 14.25 -15.96
C ARG A 104 12.76 15.30 -16.62
N ASN A 105 12.13 16.13 -15.81
CA ASN A 105 11.38 17.27 -16.30
C ASN A 105 12.17 18.54 -15.95
N PRO A 106 12.97 19.08 -16.87
CA PRO A 106 13.90 20.18 -16.57
C PRO A 106 13.17 21.48 -16.18
N ASP A 107 11.90 21.63 -16.53
CA ASP A 107 11.13 22.87 -16.33
C ASP A 107 10.30 22.92 -15.04
N ARG A 108 10.30 21.85 -14.23
CA ARG A 108 9.38 21.74 -13.09
C ARG A 108 10.11 21.41 -11.79
N SER A 109 10.63 22.46 -11.15
CA SER A 109 11.26 22.45 -9.83
C SER A 109 10.24 22.31 -8.69
N ASP A 110 9.39 21.27 -8.73
CA ASP A 110 8.47 20.98 -7.64
C ASP A 110 9.25 20.33 -6.48
N ALA A 111 9.03 20.76 -5.24
CA ALA A 111 9.69 20.21 -4.05
C ALA A 111 9.51 18.68 -3.92
N GLU A 112 8.35 18.15 -4.33
CA GLU A 112 8.09 16.71 -4.41
C GLU A 112 9.00 16.01 -5.44
N GLY A 113 9.25 16.65 -6.58
CA GLY A 113 10.14 16.12 -7.62
C GLY A 113 11.57 16.00 -7.14
N ILE A 114 12.09 17.05 -6.50
CA ILE A 114 13.43 17.07 -5.90
C ILE A 114 13.54 15.97 -4.84
N TRP A 115 12.50 15.78 -4.01
CA TRP A 115 12.47 14.72 -3.01
C TRP A 115 12.51 13.32 -3.65
N CYS A 116 11.67 13.08 -4.68
CA CYS A 116 11.66 11.80 -5.39
C CYS A 116 13.00 11.49 -6.04
N GLU A 117 13.66 12.48 -6.65
CA GLU A 117 14.98 12.32 -7.26
C GLU A 117 16.06 11.99 -6.23
N ARG A 118 16.05 12.66 -5.08
CA ARG A 118 16.99 12.37 -3.98
C ARG A 118 16.79 10.94 -3.47
N LEU A 119 15.55 10.52 -3.28
CA LEU A 119 15.22 9.17 -2.86
C LEU A 119 15.62 8.13 -3.91
N ALA A 120 15.36 8.39 -5.19
CA ALA A 120 15.78 7.53 -6.30
C ALA A 120 17.30 7.40 -6.38
N LYS A 121 18.06 8.48 -6.17
CA LYS A 121 19.53 8.46 -6.11
C LYS A 121 20.05 7.63 -4.94
N ALA A 122 19.42 7.70 -3.78
CA ALA A 122 19.81 6.95 -2.60
C ALA A 122 19.50 5.44 -2.74
N LEU A 123 18.29 5.10 -3.19
CA LEU A 123 17.83 3.71 -3.29
C LEU A 123 18.28 3.00 -4.58
N ARG A 124 18.63 3.77 -5.62
CA ARG A 124 19.04 3.30 -6.95
C ARG A 124 18.14 2.18 -7.47
N PRO A 125 16.82 2.42 -7.64
CA PRO A 125 15.84 1.40 -8.04
C PRO A 125 16.25 0.64 -9.31
N GLY A 126 16.89 1.32 -10.27
CA GLY A 126 17.38 0.67 -11.50
C GLY A 126 18.46 -0.40 -11.31
N LEU A 127 19.05 -0.59 -10.12
CA LEU A 127 20.02 -1.66 -9.85
C LEU A 127 19.38 -2.94 -9.32
N TRP A 128 18.13 -2.90 -8.87
CA TRP A 128 17.49 -4.03 -8.20
C TRP A 128 16.04 -4.27 -8.60
N LEU A 129 15.41 -3.32 -9.30
CA LEU A 129 14.12 -3.56 -9.93
C LEU A 129 14.31 -4.46 -11.17
N PRO A 130 13.54 -5.56 -11.26
CA PRO A 130 13.54 -6.42 -12.43
C PRO A 130 13.05 -5.67 -13.67
N SER A 131 13.55 -6.07 -14.84
CA SER A 131 13.12 -5.53 -16.14
C SER A 131 11.65 -5.82 -16.47
N ALA A 132 10.96 -6.66 -15.69
CA ALA A 132 9.53 -6.89 -15.81
C ALA A 132 8.70 -5.77 -15.16
N VAL A 133 9.22 -5.12 -14.11
CA VAL A 133 8.56 -4.02 -13.40
C VAL A 133 9.18 -2.72 -13.89
N THR A 134 8.77 -2.30 -15.07
CA THR A 134 9.43 -1.17 -15.74
C THR A 134 8.85 0.17 -15.34
N PHE A 135 7.61 0.25 -14.82
CA PHE A 135 6.86 1.51 -14.67
C PHE A 135 6.84 2.35 -15.96
N SER A 136 7.10 1.72 -17.12
CA SER A 136 7.38 2.42 -18.37
C SER A 136 6.11 2.80 -19.10
N ALA A 137 6.05 4.06 -19.54
CA ALA A 137 5.01 4.54 -20.44
C ALA A 137 5.08 3.90 -21.85
N LEU A 138 6.24 3.33 -22.24
CA LEU A 138 6.44 2.73 -23.58
C LEU A 138 5.83 1.33 -23.71
N SER A 139 5.71 0.58 -22.61
CA SER A 139 5.04 -0.73 -22.61
C SER A 139 3.57 -0.64 -22.18
N SER A 140 3.09 0.56 -21.83
CA SER A 140 1.79 0.78 -21.23
C SER A 140 1.22 2.14 -21.65
N THR A 141 0.31 2.09 -22.61
CA THR A 141 -0.53 3.21 -23.05
C THR A 141 -1.53 3.71 -21.99
N SER A 142 -1.54 3.14 -20.77
CA SER A 142 -2.49 3.50 -19.71
C SER A 142 -1.81 3.83 -18.37
N PRO A 143 -2.24 4.87 -17.63
CA PRO A 143 -1.81 5.09 -16.25
C PRO A 143 -2.05 3.88 -15.34
N ALA A 144 -2.96 2.97 -15.69
CA ALA A 144 -3.28 1.77 -14.92
C ALA A 144 -2.10 0.79 -14.77
N ALA A 145 -1.22 0.61 -15.77
CA ALA A 145 -0.16 -0.40 -15.63
C ALA A 145 0.94 0.05 -14.65
N ARG A 146 1.20 1.36 -14.53
CA ARG A 146 2.13 1.89 -13.51
C ARG A 146 1.61 1.67 -12.09
N HIS A 147 0.30 1.71 -11.90
CA HIS A 147 -0.33 1.35 -10.62
C HIS A 147 -0.16 -0.14 -10.34
N GLN A 148 -0.28 -0.99 -11.36
CA GLN A 148 -0.08 -2.43 -11.21
C GLN A 148 1.34 -2.81 -10.81
N ASP A 149 2.35 -2.15 -11.40
CA ASP A 149 3.74 -2.32 -11.02
C ASP A 149 3.97 -1.92 -9.54
N ALA A 150 3.38 -0.81 -9.09
CA ALA A 150 3.46 -0.36 -7.70
C ALA A 150 2.78 -1.34 -6.73
N LEU A 151 1.59 -1.82 -7.09
CA LEU A 151 0.85 -2.85 -6.35
C LEU A 151 1.64 -4.15 -6.26
N THR A 152 2.35 -4.54 -7.32
CA THR A 152 3.22 -5.72 -7.33
C THR A 152 4.37 -5.57 -6.34
N LEU A 153 5.00 -4.39 -6.25
CA LEU A 153 6.04 -4.13 -5.24
C LEU A 153 5.48 -4.18 -3.81
N LEU A 154 4.28 -3.63 -3.58
CA LEU A 154 3.61 -3.73 -2.27
C LEU A 154 3.28 -5.18 -1.91
N ARG A 155 2.83 -5.99 -2.87
CA ARG A 155 2.60 -7.42 -2.66
C ARG A 155 3.87 -8.16 -2.26
N ILE A 156 5.00 -7.92 -2.95
CA ILE A 156 6.29 -8.52 -2.60
C ILE A 156 6.71 -8.12 -1.18
N ARG A 157 6.51 -6.85 -0.81
CA ARG A 157 6.85 -6.34 0.53
C ARG A 157 6.05 -7.02 1.65
N TYR A 158 4.73 -7.07 1.51
CA TYR A 158 3.83 -7.49 2.58
C TYR A 158 3.52 -9.00 2.54
N GLY A 159 3.89 -9.68 1.47
CA GLY A 159 3.71 -11.10 1.27
C GLY A 159 2.26 -11.52 1.06
N GLU A 160 2.07 -12.80 0.72
CA GLU A 160 0.76 -13.37 0.36
C GLU A 160 -0.22 -13.46 1.53
N THR A 161 0.26 -13.37 2.77
CA THR A 161 -0.60 -13.39 3.96
C THR A 161 -1.34 -12.06 4.13
N CYS A 162 -0.64 -10.94 4.00
CA CYS A 162 -1.21 -9.60 4.19
C CYS A 162 -1.81 -9.02 2.90
N TRP A 163 -1.29 -9.42 1.73
CA TRP A 163 -1.70 -8.89 0.44
C TRP A 163 -3.22 -8.93 0.17
N PRO A 164 -3.95 -10.03 0.44
CA PRO A 164 -5.37 -10.11 0.16
C PRO A 164 -6.21 -9.02 0.85
N ARG A 165 -5.78 -8.56 2.03
CA ARG A 165 -6.40 -7.47 2.79
C ARG A 165 -5.90 -6.10 2.33
N LEU A 166 -4.59 -5.96 2.11
CA LEU A 166 -4.00 -4.71 1.65
C LEU A 166 -4.56 -4.26 0.28
N ARG A 167 -4.73 -5.19 -0.66
CA ARG A 167 -5.23 -4.87 -2.01
C ARG A 167 -6.64 -4.26 -1.99
N LEU A 168 -7.44 -4.53 -0.95
CA LEU A 168 -8.77 -3.95 -0.80
C LEU A 168 -8.71 -2.43 -0.65
N LEU A 169 -7.62 -1.90 -0.11
CA LEU A 169 -7.43 -0.46 0.09
C LEU A 169 -7.25 0.33 -1.21
N PHE A 170 -7.08 -0.35 -2.34
CA PHE A 170 -6.83 0.23 -3.65
C PHE A 170 -7.96 -0.11 -4.62
N PRO A 171 -8.18 0.70 -5.67
CA PRO A 171 -9.15 0.40 -6.70
C PRO A 171 -8.92 -0.98 -7.31
N ARG A 172 -10.00 -1.74 -7.45
CA ARG A 172 -10.00 -3.05 -8.09
C ARG A 172 -9.58 -2.90 -9.55
N ASP A 173 -8.43 -3.47 -9.90
CA ASP A 173 -7.98 -3.53 -11.27
C ASP A 173 -8.86 -4.52 -12.07
N GLY A 174 -9.23 -4.16 -13.28
CA GLY A 174 -10.00 -5.04 -14.17
C GLY A 174 -9.22 -6.30 -14.61
N SER A 175 -7.95 -6.44 -14.22
CA SER A 175 -7.12 -7.61 -14.57
C SER A 175 -7.36 -8.81 -13.65
N CYS A 176 -7.68 -8.59 -12.37
CA CYS A 176 -8.10 -9.66 -11.46
C CYS A 176 -9.64 -9.88 -11.54
N ASN A 177 -10.23 -9.80 -12.74
CA ASN A 177 -11.62 -10.10 -13.01
C ASN A 177 -11.76 -11.54 -13.55
N GLY A 178 -11.93 -12.48 -12.63
CA GLY A 178 -12.23 -13.89 -12.93
C GLY A 178 -11.01 -14.79 -12.85
N ASP A 179 -11.12 -15.81 -11.99
CA ASP A 179 -10.52 -17.16 -11.99
C ASP A 179 -9.03 -17.38 -12.36
N ILE A 180 -8.30 -16.34 -12.72
CA ILE A 180 -6.88 -16.36 -12.96
C ILE A 180 -6.25 -15.85 -11.67
N PRO A 181 -5.65 -16.72 -10.84
CA PRO A 181 -4.89 -16.26 -9.70
C PRO A 181 -3.82 -15.31 -10.24
N CYS A 182 -3.92 -14.04 -9.88
CA CYS A 182 -2.89 -13.04 -10.12
C CYS A 182 -1.61 -13.64 -9.51
N HIS A 183 -0.74 -14.24 -10.35
CA HIS A 183 0.33 -15.12 -9.89
C HIS A 183 1.18 -14.37 -8.87
N ALA A 184 1.56 -15.05 -7.79
CA ALA A 184 2.48 -14.49 -6.82
C ALA A 184 3.76 -14.09 -7.59
N PRO A 185 4.22 -12.84 -7.47
CA PRO A 185 5.44 -12.41 -8.14
C PRO A 185 6.59 -13.31 -7.68
N THR A 186 7.13 -14.11 -8.58
CA THR A 186 8.22 -15.06 -8.33
C THR A 186 9.59 -14.39 -8.18
N MET A 187 9.62 -13.07 -8.05
CA MET A 187 10.84 -12.26 -8.07
C MET A 187 11.31 -11.97 -6.65
N SER A 188 12.57 -12.32 -6.35
CA SER A 188 13.22 -11.94 -5.10
C SER A 188 13.76 -10.51 -5.20
N LEU A 189 13.26 -9.59 -4.38
CA LEU A 189 13.76 -8.22 -4.28
C LEU A 189 14.57 -8.03 -2.99
N PRO A 190 15.54 -7.08 -2.94
CA PRO A 190 16.23 -6.75 -1.72
C PRO A 190 15.27 -6.14 -0.68
N ALA A 191 14.88 -6.94 0.32
CA ALA A 191 13.88 -6.57 1.33
C ALA A 191 14.20 -5.22 2.00
N ALA A 192 15.46 -4.97 2.38
CA ALA A 192 15.86 -3.72 3.02
C ALA A 192 15.57 -2.48 2.15
N ARG A 193 15.81 -2.55 0.83
CA ARG A 193 15.57 -1.42 -0.09
C ARG A 193 14.09 -1.21 -0.37
N LEU A 194 13.35 -2.30 -0.51
CA LEU A 194 11.91 -2.26 -0.70
C LEU A 194 11.19 -1.73 0.56
N ASN A 195 11.68 -2.12 1.75
CA ASN A 195 11.19 -1.60 3.02
C ASN A 195 11.46 -0.10 3.13
N ALA A 196 12.71 0.33 2.91
CA ALA A 196 13.05 1.75 2.92
C ALA A 196 12.24 2.56 1.90
N LEU A 197 11.98 2.00 0.71
CA LEU A 197 11.14 2.64 -0.31
C LEU A 197 9.72 2.87 0.22
N CYS A 198 8.97 1.83 0.58
CA CYS A 198 7.57 2.08 0.96
C CYS A 198 7.43 2.82 2.28
N ASP A 199 8.39 2.72 3.22
CA ASP A 199 8.36 3.51 4.46
C ASP A 199 8.49 5.01 4.17
N ALA A 200 9.44 5.37 3.30
CA ALA A 200 9.61 6.76 2.88
C ALA A 200 8.38 7.31 2.14
N LEU A 201 7.74 6.49 1.31
CA LEU A 201 6.55 6.87 0.55
C LEU A 201 5.32 7.03 1.46
N ILE A 202 5.10 6.09 2.39
CA ILE A 202 4.00 6.15 3.37
C ILE A 202 4.17 7.37 4.26
N TRP A 203 5.38 7.60 4.78
CA TRP A 203 5.69 8.80 5.55
C TRP A 203 5.37 10.07 4.74
N LYS A 204 5.84 10.16 3.50
CA LYS A 204 5.61 11.33 2.64
C LYS A 204 4.13 11.58 2.33
N ALA A 205 3.34 10.53 2.16
CA ALA A 205 1.90 10.63 1.95
C ALA A 205 1.12 10.98 3.23
N SER A 206 1.63 10.57 4.39
CA SER A 206 1.02 10.88 5.70
C SER A 206 1.25 12.32 6.16
N THR A 207 2.31 12.98 5.69
CA THR A 207 2.58 14.38 6.04
C THR A 207 1.64 15.31 5.26
N PRO A 208 0.83 16.15 5.93
CA PRO A 208 0.02 17.15 5.24
C PRO A 208 0.93 18.11 4.48
N THR A 209 0.64 18.31 3.20
CA THR A 209 1.34 19.24 2.30
C THR A 209 0.90 20.68 2.52
#